data_AF-A0A5B7X0S0-F1
#
_entry.id   AF-A0A5B7X0S0-F1
#
_cell.length_a   1.000
_cell.length_b   1.000
_cell.length_c   1.000
_cell.angle_alpha   90.00
_cell.angle_beta   90.00
_cell.angle_gamma   90.00
#
_symmetry.space_group_name_H-M   'P 1'
#
loop_
_entity.id
_entity.type
_entity.pdbx_description
1 polymer ?
#
loop_
_entity_poly.entity_id
_entity_poly.type
_entity_poly.pdbx_seq_one_letter_code
_entity_poly.pdbx_strand_id
1 'polypeptide(L)'
;MTTYYKRKALQATENKIASNIRQSNYFGRNLWQVIGFGILVSLYAPTHSSGNKGKMLYEDSELSYFELVVSTAVVYTVFCMLGHFIWGYQDRRKHERLMERKRQLEAELKIK
;
A
#
# COMPACT_ATOMS: atom_id res chain seq x y z
N MET A 1 7.95 -35.56 6.12
CA MET A 1 6.60 -34.94 6.22
C MET A 1 5.58 -35.92 5.68
N THR A 2 4.56 -36.32 6.46
CA THR A 2 3.52 -37.23 5.95
C THR A 2 2.64 -36.53 4.91
N THR A 3 2.06 -37.30 3.99
CA THR A 3 1.22 -36.81 2.86
C THR A 3 0.07 -35.91 3.33
N TYR A 4 -0.45 -36.16 4.53
CA TYR A 4 -1.47 -35.33 5.19
C TYR A 4 -1.03 -33.88 5.40
N TYR A 5 0.17 -33.66 5.96
CA TYR A 5 0.68 -32.30 6.20
C TYR A 5 0.91 -31.53 4.90
N LYS A 6 1.34 -32.22 3.83
CA LYS A 6 1.53 -31.62 2.52
C LYS A 6 0.21 -31.18 1.89
N ARG A 7 -0.85 -32.00 1.98
CA ARG A 7 -2.21 -31.61 1.54
C ARG A 7 -2.75 -30.42 2.33
N LYS A 8 -2.56 -30.41 3.65
CA LYS A 8 -2.94 -29.26 4.49
C LYS A 8 -2.19 -27.99 4.10
N ALA A 9 -0.90 -28.10 3.78
CA ALA A 9 -0.10 -26.97 3.29
C ALA A 9 -0.56 -26.46 1.91
N LEU A 10 -0.97 -27.37 1.02
CA LEU A 10 -1.53 -27.03 -0.30
C LEU A 10 -2.82 -26.21 -0.13
N GLN A 11 -3.77 -26.71 0.66
CA GLN A 11 -5.03 -26.02 0.93
C GLN A 11 -4.82 -24.65 1.60
N ALA A 12 -3.88 -24.55 2.54
CA ALA A 12 -3.52 -23.28 3.15
C ALA A 12 -2.92 -22.29 2.12
N THR A 13 -2.17 -22.77 1.15
CA THR A 13 -1.59 -21.96 0.06
C THR A 13 -2.69 -21.47 -0.89
N GLU A 14 -3.62 -22.34 -1.27
CA GLU A 14 -4.77 -21.97 -2.11
C GLU A 14 -5.67 -20.93 -1.45
N ASN A 15 -5.97 -21.09 -0.16
CA ASN A 15 -6.73 -20.11 0.60
C ASN A 15 -6.01 -18.75 0.65
N LYS A 16 -4.67 -18.75 0.75
CA LYS A 16 -3.87 -17.53 0.70
C LYS A 16 -3.85 -16.88 -0.69
N ILE A 17 -3.87 -17.66 -1.76
CA ILE A 17 -3.97 -17.14 -3.14
C ILE A 17 -5.34 -16.49 -3.32
N ALA A 18 -6.42 -17.18 -2.96
CA ALA A 18 -7.78 -16.67 -3.08
C ALA A 18 -7.99 -15.39 -2.25
N SER A 19 -7.45 -15.34 -1.04
CA SER A 19 -7.50 -14.12 -0.22
C SER A 19 -6.65 -12.99 -0.79
N ASN A 20 -5.47 -13.28 -1.33
CA ASN A 20 -4.61 -12.28 -1.97
C ASN A 20 -5.28 -11.68 -3.21
N ILE A 21 -5.91 -12.49 -4.06
CA ILE A 21 -6.68 -12.01 -5.23
C ILE A 21 -7.86 -11.15 -4.76
N ARG A 22 -8.61 -11.58 -3.74
CA ARG A 22 -9.75 -10.82 -3.19
C ARG A 22 -9.34 -9.50 -2.55
N GLN A 23 -8.13 -9.42 -2.00
CA GLN A 23 -7.57 -8.21 -1.39
C GLN A 23 -6.75 -7.35 -2.36
N SER A 24 -6.40 -7.88 -3.53
CA SER A 24 -5.77 -7.10 -4.60
C SER A 24 -6.67 -5.92 -4.98
N ASN A 25 -6.05 -4.80 -5.37
CA ASN A 25 -6.72 -3.51 -5.60
C ASN A 25 -7.24 -2.77 -4.35
N TYR A 26 -6.66 -3.00 -3.16
CA TYR A 26 -6.96 -2.18 -1.97
C TYR A 26 -6.82 -0.68 -2.23
N PHE A 27 -5.78 -0.25 -2.97
CA PHE A 27 -5.55 1.17 -3.27
C PHE A 27 -6.66 1.75 -4.17
N GLY A 28 -7.10 1.01 -5.18
CA GLY A 28 -8.21 1.43 -6.05
C GLY A 28 -9.55 1.47 -5.30
N ARG A 29 -9.80 0.51 -4.41
CA ARG A 29 -11.02 0.47 -3.58
C ARG A 29 -11.09 1.60 -2.57
N ASN A 30 -9.95 2.05 -2.05
CA ASN A 30 -9.87 3.12 -1.05
C ASN A 30 -9.39 4.44 -1.65
N LEU A 31 -9.44 4.60 -2.97
CA LEU A 31 -8.97 5.81 -3.66
C LEU A 31 -9.64 7.08 -3.11
N TRP A 32 -10.94 7.00 -2.80
CA TRP A 32 -11.67 8.12 -2.20
C TRP A 32 -11.16 8.50 -0.80
N GLN A 33 -10.78 7.51 0.02
CA GLN A 33 -10.20 7.75 1.35
C GLN A 33 -8.81 8.38 1.25
N VAL A 34 -8.01 7.94 0.27
CA VAL A 34 -6.69 8.53 -0.01
C VAL A 34 -6.84 9.98 -0.48
N ILE A 35 -7.75 10.27 -1.41
CA ILE A 35 -8.03 11.64 -1.87
C ILE A 35 -8.50 12.52 -0.70
N GLY A 36 -9.48 12.06 0.08
CA GLY A 36 -10.00 12.81 1.23
C GLY A 36 -8.93 13.08 2.29
N PHE A 37 -8.08 12.09 2.59
CA PHE A 37 -6.95 12.28 3.51
C PHE A 37 -5.92 13.27 2.96
N GLY A 38 -5.62 13.23 1.66
CA GLY A 38 -4.72 14.18 1.01
C GLY A 38 -5.19 15.63 1.14
N ILE A 39 -6.50 15.88 0.97
CA ILE A 39 -7.09 17.21 1.16
C ILE A 39 -6.98 17.68 2.61
N LEU A 40 -7.23 16.79 3.58
CA LEU A 40 -7.08 17.13 5.00
C LEU A 40 -5.62 17.43 5.36
N VAL A 41 -4.68 16.64 4.86
CA VAL A 41 -3.24 16.86 5.10
C VAL A 41 -2.78 18.16 4.45
N SER A 42 -3.20 18.48 3.23
CA SER A 42 -2.78 19.71 2.55
C SER A 42 -3.30 20.99 3.22
N LEU A 43 -4.46 20.93 3.87
CA LEU A 43 -5.01 22.04 4.66
C LEU A 43 -4.43 22.11 6.08
N TYR A 44 -4.14 20.96 6.69
CA TYR A 44 -3.65 20.89 8.07
C TYR A 44 -2.13 21.13 8.18
N ALA A 45 -1.33 20.61 7.25
CA ALA A 45 0.13 20.71 7.31
C ALA A 45 0.66 22.16 7.33
N PRO A 46 0.14 23.12 6.55
CA PRO A 46 0.58 24.52 6.62
C PRO A 46 0.33 25.20 7.98
N THR A 47 -0.61 24.67 8.76
CA THR A 47 -1.00 25.21 10.07
C THR A 47 -0.15 24.67 11.23
N HIS A 48 0.75 23.71 10.99
CA HIS A 48 1.55 23.06 12.02
C HIS A 48 3.05 23.25 11.77
N SER A 49 3.75 24.00 12.63
CA SER A 49 5.21 24.16 12.53
C SER A 49 5.96 23.02 13.20
N SER A 50 6.94 22.47 12.49
CA SER A 50 7.81 21.39 12.96
C SER A 50 9.01 21.90 13.78
N GLY A 51 9.18 23.21 13.99
CA GLY A 51 10.51 23.75 14.34
C GLY A 51 10.59 24.74 15.48
N ASN A 52 9.65 25.67 15.66
CA ASN A 52 9.83 26.75 16.63
C ASN A 52 8.50 27.30 17.16
N LYS A 53 8.41 27.34 18.50
CA LYS A 53 7.56 28.21 19.33
C LYS A 53 6.39 28.90 18.59
N GLY A 54 5.29 28.17 18.39
CA GLY A 54 3.97 28.75 18.12
C GLY A 54 3.76 29.50 16.81
N LYS A 55 4.74 29.56 15.90
CA LYS A 55 4.56 30.15 14.56
C LYS A 55 4.03 29.11 13.58
N MET A 56 3.18 29.50 12.65
CA MET A 56 2.70 28.58 11.61
C MET A 56 3.72 28.44 10.48
N LEU A 57 3.68 27.32 9.72
CA LEU A 57 4.65 27.05 8.65
C LEU A 57 4.61 28.12 7.55
N TYR A 58 3.44 28.72 7.30
CA TYR A 58 3.30 29.86 6.38
C TYR A 58 3.95 31.16 6.91
N GLU A 59 4.16 31.29 8.23
CA GLU A 59 4.74 32.49 8.84
C GLU A 59 6.27 32.47 8.80
N ASP A 60 6.87 31.28 8.76
CA ASP A 60 8.33 31.09 8.64
C ASP A 60 8.77 30.86 7.18
N SER A 61 7.85 30.56 6.26
CA SER A 61 8.14 30.46 4.83
C SER A 61 7.87 31.78 4.10
N GLU A 62 8.71 32.16 3.14
CA GLU A 62 8.40 33.25 2.19
C GLU A 62 7.23 32.93 1.24
N LEU A 63 6.70 31.71 1.32
CA LEU A 63 5.61 31.22 0.49
C LEU A 63 4.26 31.63 1.06
N SER A 64 3.34 32.01 0.17
CA SER A 64 1.95 32.22 0.54
C SER A 64 1.32 30.90 1.03
N TYR A 65 0.28 31.00 1.87
CA TYR A 65 -0.49 29.85 2.34
C TYR A 65 -0.93 28.94 1.18
N PHE A 66 -1.35 29.54 0.05
CA PHE A 66 -1.78 28.81 -1.13
C PHE A 66 -0.63 28.00 -1.77
N GLU A 67 0.56 28.59 -1.89
CA GLU A 67 1.74 27.90 -2.42
C GLU A 67 2.16 26.74 -1.51
N LEU A 68 2.00 26.88 -0.19
CA LEU A 68 2.29 25.81 0.76
C LEU A 68 1.29 24.65 0.69
N VAL A 69 0.01 24.96 0.50
CA VAL A 69 -1.04 23.95 0.28
C VAL A 69 -0.77 23.18 -1.01
N VAL A 70 -0.42 23.89 -2.09
CA VAL A 70 -0.11 23.28 -3.40
C VAL A 70 1.14 22.41 -3.31
N SER A 71 2.21 22.89 -2.68
CA SER A 71 3.45 22.10 -2.51
C SER A 71 3.21 20.84 -1.70
N THR A 72 2.43 20.94 -0.62
CA THR A 72 2.03 19.78 0.21
C THR A 72 1.20 18.78 -0.60
N ALA A 73 0.25 19.25 -1.41
CA ALA A 73 -0.57 18.39 -2.27
C ALA A 73 0.27 17.66 -3.33
N VAL A 74 1.25 18.34 -3.93
CA VAL A 74 2.18 17.74 -4.89
C VAL A 74 3.01 16.64 -4.22
N VAL A 75 3.62 16.94 -3.08
CA VAL A 75 4.42 15.97 -2.31
C VAL A 75 3.58 14.76 -1.92
N TYR A 76 2.36 15.00 -1.40
CA TYR A 76 1.42 13.93 -1.06
C TYR A 76 1.12 13.03 -2.27
N THR A 77 0.83 13.64 -3.43
CA THR A 77 0.52 12.90 -4.66
C THR A 77 1.68 12.03 -5.12
N VAL A 78 2.91 12.54 -5.04
CA VAL A 78 4.13 11.78 -5.36
C VAL A 78 4.25 10.55 -4.44
N PHE A 79 4.07 10.71 -3.14
CA PHE A 79 4.10 9.59 -2.20
C PHE A 79 2.97 8.58 -2.43
N CYS A 80 1.76 9.04 -2.77
CA CYS A 80 0.66 8.17 -3.15
C CYS A 80 0.96 7.35 -4.41
N MET A 81 1.54 7.98 -5.45
CA MET A 81 1.96 7.25 -6.65
C MET A 81 3.02 6.21 -6.31
N LEU A 82 4.06 6.58 -5.57
CA LEU A 82 5.11 5.64 -5.15
C LEU A 82 4.52 4.47 -4.35
N GLY A 83 3.65 4.75 -3.38
CA GLY A 83 2.95 3.72 -2.60
C GLY A 83 2.12 2.79 -3.47
N HIS A 84 1.41 3.33 -4.47
CA HIS A 84 0.63 2.56 -5.42
C HIS A 84 1.50 1.59 -6.24
N PHE A 85 2.61 2.08 -6.80
CA PHE A 85 3.55 1.25 -7.56
C PHE A 85 4.21 0.17 -6.70
N ILE A 86 4.66 0.54 -5.49
CA ILE A 86 5.32 -0.39 -4.56
C ILE A 86 4.35 -1.49 -4.14
N TRP A 87 3.11 -1.16 -3.77
CA TRP A 87 2.12 -2.18 -3.41
C TRP A 87 1.74 -3.07 -4.59
N GLY A 88 1.55 -2.51 -5.79
CA GLY A 88 1.30 -3.31 -6.98
C GLY A 88 2.44 -4.31 -7.27
N TYR A 89 3.69 -3.87 -7.12
CA TYR A 89 4.86 -4.74 -7.29
C TYR A 89 4.94 -5.82 -6.20
N GLN A 90 4.67 -5.46 -4.94
CA GLN A 90 4.70 -6.41 -3.82
C GLN A 90 3.60 -7.47 -3.94
N ASP A 91 2.39 -7.07 -4.32
CA ASP A 91 1.26 -7.99 -4.52
C ASP A 91 1.57 -8.98 -5.64
N ARG A 92 2.09 -8.50 -6.78
CA ARG A 92 2.49 -9.37 -7.89
C ARG A 92 3.54 -10.38 -7.46
N ARG A 93 4.62 -9.94 -6.79
CA ARG A 93 5.65 -10.84 -6.26
C ARG A 93 5.13 -11.83 -5.21
N LYS A 94 4.15 -11.42 -4.40
CA LYS A 94 3.53 -12.30 -3.39
C LYS A 94 2.67 -13.36 -4.06
N HIS A 95 1.91 -12.99 -5.08
CA HIS A 95 1.12 -13.91 -5.90
C HIS A 95 2.00 -14.93 -6.61
N GLU A 96 3.07 -14.49 -7.28
CA GLU A 96 4.03 -15.38 -7.97
C GLU A 96 4.67 -16.38 -7.00
N ARG A 97 5.08 -15.94 -5.80
CA ARG A 97 5.63 -16.84 -4.76
C ARG A 97 4.62 -17.88 -4.27
N LEU A 98 3.36 -17.49 -4.11
CA LEU A 98 2.31 -18.42 -3.68
C LEU A 98 1.97 -19.43 -4.77
N MET A 99 1.93 -19.01 -6.04
CA MET A 99 1.74 -19.90 -7.19
C MET A 99 2.88 -20.90 -7.34
N GLU A 100 4.12 -20.46 -7.16
CA GLU A 100 5.29 -21.34 -7.17
C GLU A 100 5.23 -22.36 -6.02
N ARG A 101 4.86 -21.91 -4.82
CA ARG A 101 4.69 -22.82 -3.67
C ARG A 101 3.58 -23.85 -3.90
N LYS A 102 2.48 -23.46 -4.55
CA LYS A 102 1.40 -24.36 -4.94
C LYS A 102 1.91 -25.44 -5.90
N ARG A 103 2.62 -25.05 -6.97
CA ARG A 103 3.20 -25.98 -7.96
C ARG A 103 4.18 -26.97 -7.34
N GLN A 104 5.04 -26.52 -6.42
CA GLN A 104 5.96 -27.40 -5.71
C GLN A 104 5.22 -28.45 -4.87
N LEU A 105 4.18 -28.04 -4.14
CA LEU A 105 3.38 -28.96 -3.33
C LEU A 105 2.59 -29.96 -4.20
N GLU A 106 2.06 -29.52 -5.35
CA GLU A 106 1.40 -30.39 -6.34
C GLU A 106 2.36 -31.44 -6.89
N ALA A 107 3.57 -31.03 -7.30
CA ALA A 107 4.62 -31.92 -7.80
C ALA A 107 5.06 -32.94 -6.74
N GLU A 108 5.24 -32.50 -5.48
CA GLU A 108 5.59 -33.38 -4.35
C GLU A 108 4.48 -34.38 -4.00
N LEU A 109 3.21 -34.02 -4.24
CA LEU A 109 2.05 -34.87 -4.02
C LEU A 109 1.70 -35.72 -5.26
N LYS A 110 2.36 -35.49 -6.41
CA LYS A 110 2.04 -36.06 -7.72
C LYS A 110 0.59 -35.81 -8.13
N ILE A 111 0.05 -34.66 -7.76
CA ILE A 111 -1.30 -34.21 -8.15
C ILE A 111 -1.11 -33.28 -9.33
N LYS A 112 -1.86 -33.51 -10.41
CA LYS A 112 -1.81 -32.74 -11.66
C LYS A 112 -3.15 -32.07 -11.89
#